data_AF-A0A8D9BDG9-F1
#
_entry.id   AF-A0A8D9BDG9-F1
#
_cell.length_a   1.000
_cell.length_b   1.000
_cell.length_c   1.000
_cell.angle_alpha   90.00
_cell.angle_beta   90.00
_cell.angle_gamma   90.00
#
_symmetry.space_group_name_H-M   'P 1'
#
loop_
_entity.id
_entity.type
_entity.pdbx_description
1 polymer ?
#
loop_
_entity_poly.entity_id
_entity_poly.type
_entity_poly.pdbx_seq_one_letter_code
_entity_poly.pdbx_strand_id
1 'polypeptide(L)'
;TDDNVFGVITSTKVTIILFPMFPESTFIIIRDTDDNVFGVFTESVWRESNNYFGGSNCFLFRLNPSYSILYSTRPGTNYNYLNANRMDRPRGLGLGGPLGSCGFWLDADEYGKGYANPQSSDFEFGPLLDGETFVAETIQIWSAV
;
A
#
# COMPACT_ATOMS: atom_id res chain seq x y z
N THR A 1 -11.64 27.77 2.36
CA THR A 1 -12.80 26.95 2.79
C THR A 1 -12.68 25.64 2.02
N ASP A 2 -11.89 24.68 2.45
CA ASP A 2 -11.59 24.32 3.84
C ASP A 2 -10.14 23.87 4.00
N ASP A 3 -9.62 24.22 5.17
CA ASP A 3 -8.29 23.87 5.67
C ASP A 3 -8.23 22.36 5.93
N ASN A 4 -7.99 21.56 4.89
CA ASN A 4 -7.59 20.15 5.03
C ASN A 4 -6.13 20.09 5.49
N VAL A 5 -5.90 20.43 6.75
CA VAL A 5 -4.58 20.32 7.37
C VAL A 5 -4.28 18.84 7.63
N PHE A 6 -3.45 18.26 6.78
CA PHE A 6 -2.81 16.98 7.03
C PHE A 6 -1.73 17.18 8.10
N GLY A 7 -1.94 16.62 9.29
CA GLY A 7 -0.98 16.69 10.40
C GLY A 7 -0.34 15.32 10.64
N VAL A 8 0.93 15.17 10.26
CA VAL A 8 1.75 14.05 10.77
C VAL A 8 2.45 14.56 12.03
N ILE A 9 1.97 14.15 13.21
CA ILE A 9 2.67 14.43 14.47
C ILE A 9 3.68 13.30 14.68
N THR A 10 4.95 13.55 14.38
CA THR A 10 6.03 12.61 14.73
C THR A 10 6.52 12.90 16.15
N SER A 11 5.94 12.20 17.11
CA SER A 11 6.59 11.91 18.39
C SER A 11 6.86 10.42 18.44
N THR A 12 8.00 10.02 19.00
CA THR A 12 8.74 8.77 18.76
C THR A 12 7.97 7.44 18.94
N LYS A 13 6.67 7.41 19.24
CA LYS A 13 5.87 6.17 19.30
C LYS A 13 4.39 6.29 18.91
N VAL A 14 3.92 7.35 18.25
CA VAL A 14 2.51 7.43 17.86
C VAL A 14 2.32 8.12 16.51
N THR A 15 1.88 7.37 15.50
CA THR A 15 1.32 7.94 14.26
C THR A 15 -0.21 7.87 14.40
N ILE A 16 -0.86 9.01 14.63
CA ILE A 16 -2.32 9.09 14.64
C ILE A 16 -2.77 9.38 13.21
N ILE A 17 -3.54 8.47 12.64
CA ILE A 17 -4.10 8.60 11.30
C ILE A 17 -5.62 8.76 11.45
N LEU A 18 -6.16 9.94 11.15
CA LEU A 18 -7.60 10.24 11.23
C LEU A 18 -8.17 10.39 9.81
N PHE A 19 -9.07 9.50 9.39
CA PHE A 19 -9.77 9.59 8.11
C PHE A 19 -11.28 9.37 8.28
N PRO A 20 -12.04 10.40 8.68
CA PRO A 20 -13.49 10.30 8.81
C PRO A 20 -14.25 10.22 7.46
N MET A 21 -13.55 10.19 6.31
CA MET A 21 -14.18 10.27 4.98
C MET A 21 -14.39 8.92 4.27
N PHE A 22 -13.75 7.83 4.71
CA PHE A 22 -13.81 6.54 4.02
C PHE A 22 -14.07 5.39 5.00
N PRO A 23 -15.34 5.03 5.27
CA PRO A 23 -15.70 3.97 6.21
C PRO A 23 -15.24 2.57 5.78
N GLU A 24 -14.84 2.41 4.53
CA GLU A 24 -14.33 1.16 3.97
C GLU A 24 -12.80 1.18 3.77
N SER A 25 -12.11 2.17 4.32
CA SER A 25 -10.68 2.33 4.08
C SER A 25 -9.82 1.39 4.90
N THR A 26 -8.69 0.98 4.31
CA THR A 26 -7.70 0.12 4.94
C THR A 26 -6.31 0.71 4.81
N PHE A 27 -5.57 0.74 5.92
CA PHE A 27 -4.13 0.92 5.95
C PHE A 27 -3.45 -0.42 6.15
N ILE A 28 -2.44 -0.70 5.34
CA ILE A 28 -1.50 -1.78 5.58
C ILE A 28 -0.15 -1.12 5.84
N ILE A 29 0.41 -1.34 7.02
CA ILE A 29 1.70 -0.81 7.45
C ILE A 29 2.64 -1.99 7.67
N ILE A 30 3.80 -1.93 7.04
CA ILE A 30 4.83 -2.96 7.13
C ILE A 30 6.08 -2.33 7.75
N ARG A 31 6.66 -3.06 8.70
CA ARG A 31 8.07 -2.90 9.07
C ARG A 31 8.83 -4.11 8.57
N ASP A 32 9.86 -3.90 7.76
CA ASP A 32 10.73 -4.97 7.28
C ASP A 32 11.96 -5.18 8.19
N THR A 33 12.76 -6.20 7.86
CA THR A 33 13.99 -6.54 8.58
C THR A 33 15.12 -5.51 8.46
N ASP A 34 14.98 -4.54 7.56
CA ASP A 34 15.93 -3.45 7.34
C ASP A 34 15.42 -2.13 7.97
N ASP A 35 14.46 -2.23 8.89
CA ASP A 35 13.80 -1.12 9.58
C ASP A 35 13.02 -0.15 8.66
N ASN A 36 12.81 -0.46 7.37
CA ASN A 36 11.92 0.36 6.54
C ASN A 36 10.50 0.27 7.09
N VAL A 37 9.83 1.42 7.15
CA VAL A 37 8.41 1.49 7.50
C VAL A 37 7.68 2.13 6.35
N PHE A 38 6.75 1.39 5.75
CA PHE A 38 6.08 1.76 4.51
C PHE A 38 4.74 1.03 4.43
N GLY A 39 3.97 1.31 3.39
CA GLY A 39 2.69 0.65 3.24
C GLY A 39 1.79 1.24 2.18
N VAL A 40 0.52 0.86 2.29
CA VAL A 40 -0.52 1.26 1.36
C VAL A 40 -1.77 1.74 2.08
N PHE A 41 -2.45 2.70 1.45
CA PHE A 41 -3.80 3.10 1.77
C PHE A 41 -4.72 2.77 0.61
N THR A 42 -5.90 2.23 0.93
CA THR A 42 -6.98 2.03 -0.03
C THR A 42 -8.30 2.51 0.54
N GLU A 43 -9.11 3.15 -0.30
CA GLU A 43 -10.48 3.58 0.02
C GLU A 43 -11.53 2.48 -0.19
N SER A 44 -11.11 1.24 -0.44
CA SER A 44 -12.00 0.14 -0.82
C SER A 44 -11.79 -1.10 0.03
N VAL A 45 -12.88 -1.80 0.32
CA VAL A 45 -12.81 -3.11 0.98
C VAL A 45 -12.06 -4.11 0.11
N TRP A 46 -11.12 -4.81 0.73
CA TRP A 46 -10.40 -5.92 0.11
C TRP A 46 -11.36 -7.04 -0.27
N ARG A 47 -11.35 -7.43 -1.55
CA ARG A 47 -12.17 -8.51 -2.08
C ARG A 47 -11.37 -9.40 -3.01
N GLU A 48 -11.55 -10.71 -2.86
CA GLU A 48 -10.96 -11.66 -3.79
C GLU A 48 -11.57 -11.46 -5.18
N SER A 49 -10.72 -11.27 -6.19
CA SER A 49 -11.17 -10.89 -7.52
C SER A 49 -10.19 -11.34 -8.59
N ASN A 50 -10.72 -11.75 -9.75
CA ASN A 50 -9.91 -11.99 -10.94
C ASN A 50 -9.42 -10.68 -11.58
N ASN A 51 -10.05 -9.54 -11.29
CA ASN A 51 -9.74 -8.24 -11.87
C ASN A 51 -9.33 -7.24 -10.79
N TYR A 52 -8.60 -6.20 -11.18
CA TYR A 52 -8.31 -5.08 -10.28
C TYR A 52 -9.58 -4.37 -9.83
N PHE A 53 -9.52 -3.76 -8.65
CA PHE A 53 -10.65 -3.03 -8.06
C PHE A 53 -10.19 -1.81 -7.28
N GLY A 54 -11.17 -1.01 -6.84
CA GLY A 54 -10.97 0.21 -6.07
C GLY A 54 -10.92 1.46 -6.92
N GLY A 55 -10.50 2.57 -6.31
CA GLY A 55 -10.50 3.89 -6.91
C GLY A 55 -9.19 4.64 -6.76
N SER A 56 -9.14 5.82 -7.35
CA SER A 56 -7.94 6.67 -7.41
C SER A 56 -7.54 7.29 -6.06
N ASN A 57 -8.38 7.25 -5.02
CA ASN A 57 -7.99 7.76 -3.70
C ASN A 57 -7.26 6.68 -2.89
N CYS A 58 -6.37 5.95 -3.54
CA CYS A 58 -5.37 5.10 -2.91
C CYS A 58 -3.98 5.74 -3.06
N PHE A 59 -3.08 5.43 -2.14
CA PHE A 59 -1.70 5.93 -2.16
C PHE A 59 -0.76 4.91 -1.56
N LEU A 60 0.48 4.92 -2.03
CA LEU A 60 1.60 4.25 -1.36
C LEU A 60 2.26 5.27 -0.43
N PHE A 61 2.88 4.81 0.66
CA PHE A 61 3.60 5.71 1.55
C PHE A 61 4.84 5.05 2.14
N ARG A 62 5.81 5.90 2.47
CA ARG A 62 7.01 5.58 3.26
C ARG A 62 7.04 6.47 4.49
N LEU A 63 7.37 5.90 5.63
CA LEU A 63 7.52 6.59 6.92
C LEU A 63 8.96 6.55 7.44
N ASN A 64 9.74 5.52 7.09
CA ASN A 64 11.16 5.38 7.47
C ASN A 64 11.97 4.75 6.33
N PRO A 65 13.25 5.12 6.12
CA PRO A 65 14.03 6.24 6.69
C PRO A 65 13.56 7.65 6.31
N SER A 66 12.76 7.81 5.25
CA SER A 66 12.24 9.10 4.83
C SER A 66 10.73 9.06 4.62
N TYR A 67 10.09 10.18 4.91
CA TYR A 67 8.65 10.32 4.71
C TYR A 67 8.34 10.67 3.25
N SER A 68 7.46 9.89 2.63
CA SER A 68 6.90 10.20 1.31
C SER A 68 5.51 9.61 1.15
N ILE A 69 4.68 10.25 0.34
CA ILE A 69 3.41 9.70 -0.15
C ILE A 69 3.48 9.72 -1.66
N LEU A 70 3.15 8.60 -2.30
CA LEU A 70 3.05 8.45 -3.75
C LEU A 70 1.58 8.28 -4.09
N TYR A 71 0.98 9.31 -4.68
CA TYR A 71 -0.43 9.28 -5.05
C TYR A 71 -0.66 8.51 -6.35
N SER A 72 -1.88 8.01 -6.54
CA SER A 72 -2.24 7.41 -7.82
C SER A 72 -2.23 8.45 -8.94
N THR A 73 -1.76 8.06 -10.13
CA THR A 73 -1.72 8.92 -11.32
C THR A 73 -2.86 8.56 -12.27
N ARG A 74 -3.23 9.49 -13.16
CA ARG A 74 -4.11 9.19 -14.30
C ARG A 74 -3.24 8.77 -15.48
N PRO A 75 -3.62 7.73 -16.25
CA PRO A 75 -4.91 7.05 -16.28
C PRO A 75 -4.95 5.74 -15.47
N GLY A 76 -4.26 5.65 -14.32
CA GLY A 76 -4.15 4.42 -13.53
C GLY A 76 -5.49 3.70 -13.36
N THR A 77 -5.50 2.38 -13.50
CA THR A 77 -6.73 1.56 -13.41
C THR A 77 -6.52 0.27 -12.61
N ASN A 78 -5.27 -0.11 -12.37
CA ASN A 78 -4.90 -1.32 -11.65
C ASN A 78 -4.58 -0.96 -10.20
N TYR A 79 -5.60 -0.57 -9.44
CA TYR A 79 -5.41 -0.09 -8.07
C TYR A 79 -5.18 -1.22 -7.09
N ASN A 80 -6.19 -2.02 -6.76
CA ASN A 80 -6.07 -3.11 -5.80
C ASN A 80 -6.17 -4.48 -6.50
N TYR A 81 -5.36 -5.43 -6.06
CA TYR A 81 -5.43 -6.84 -6.42
C TYR A 81 -5.41 -7.70 -5.16
N LEU A 82 -6.28 -8.71 -5.11
CA LEU A 82 -6.25 -9.75 -4.07
C LEU A 82 -6.68 -11.08 -4.65
N ASN A 83 -5.82 -12.08 -4.51
CA ASN A 83 -6.10 -13.49 -4.79
C ASN A 83 -5.48 -14.35 -3.70
N ALA A 84 -6.29 -15.11 -2.96
CA ALA A 84 -5.81 -15.96 -1.87
C ALA A 84 -6.01 -17.45 -2.17
N ASN A 85 -7.05 -17.80 -2.93
CA ASN A 85 -7.51 -19.17 -3.05
C ASN A 85 -7.25 -19.81 -4.42
N ARG A 86 -7.08 -19.00 -5.48
CA ARG A 86 -7.02 -19.52 -6.85
C ARG A 86 -5.58 -19.68 -7.33
N MET A 87 -5.29 -20.85 -7.92
CA MET A 87 -3.95 -21.21 -8.41
C MET A 87 -3.68 -20.77 -9.86
N ASP A 88 -4.69 -20.28 -10.58
CA ASP A 88 -4.58 -19.85 -11.98
C ASP A 88 -3.97 -18.45 -12.15
N ARG A 89 -3.84 -17.69 -11.05
CA ARG A 89 -3.20 -16.38 -11.01
C ARG A 89 -2.26 -16.28 -9.80
N PRO A 90 -1.28 -15.35 -9.81
CA PRO A 90 -0.43 -15.09 -8.65
C PRO A 90 -1.26 -14.89 -7.37
N ARG A 91 -0.87 -15.57 -6.29
CA ARG A 91 -1.54 -15.44 -5.00
C ARG A 91 -0.82 -14.40 -4.16
N GLY A 92 -1.59 -13.43 -3.66
CA GLY A 92 -1.04 -12.28 -2.96
C GLY A 92 -1.95 -11.08 -3.04
N LEU A 93 -1.42 -9.98 -2.53
CA LEU A 93 -2.05 -8.68 -2.48
C LEU A 93 -1.15 -7.68 -3.20
N GLY A 94 -1.71 -6.95 -4.15
CA GLY A 94 -0.98 -5.98 -4.95
C GLY A 94 -1.65 -4.61 -4.97
N LEU A 95 -0.84 -3.55 -5.03
CA LEU A 95 -1.31 -2.20 -5.29
C LEU A 95 -0.53 -1.53 -6.43
N GLY A 96 -1.27 -0.99 -7.39
CA GLY A 96 -0.79 -0.02 -8.37
C GLY A 96 0.04 -0.59 -9.50
N GLY A 97 -0.60 -0.89 -10.62
CA GLY A 97 0.03 -1.43 -11.82
C GLY A 97 -0.24 -2.92 -12.00
N PRO A 98 0.19 -3.50 -13.14
CA PRO A 98 -0.09 -4.89 -13.43
C PRO A 98 0.75 -5.85 -12.56
N LEU A 99 0.27 -7.08 -12.38
CA LEU A 99 1.00 -8.15 -11.70
C LEU A 99 2.41 -8.31 -12.29
N GLY A 100 3.42 -8.34 -11.42
CA GLY A 100 4.83 -8.41 -11.78
C GLY A 100 5.52 -7.05 -11.90
N SER A 101 4.77 -5.95 -11.90
CA SER A 101 5.32 -4.59 -11.87
C SER A 101 4.48 -3.62 -11.03
N CYS A 102 3.68 -4.13 -10.09
CA CYS A 102 2.90 -3.29 -9.20
C CYS A 102 3.78 -2.51 -8.21
N GLY A 103 3.33 -1.34 -7.79
CA GLY A 103 4.05 -0.45 -6.88
C GLY A 103 4.27 -1.07 -5.50
N PHE A 104 3.36 -1.97 -5.10
CA PHE A 104 3.50 -2.78 -3.91
C PHE A 104 2.94 -4.19 -4.14
N TRP A 105 3.63 -5.21 -3.64
CA TRP A 105 3.20 -6.61 -3.65
C TRP A 105 3.54 -7.28 -2.32
N LEU A 106 2.58 -8.05 -1.79
CA LEU A 106 2.77 -8.96 -0.67
C LEU A 106 2.38 -10.37 -1.13
N ASP A 107 3.33 -11.30 -1.02
CA ASP A 107 3.17 -12.66 -1.52
C ASP A 107 2.39 -13.54 -0.54
N ALA A 108 1.47 -14.36 -1.04
CA ALA A 108 0.70 -15.29 -0.21
C ALA A 108 1.41 -16.64 0.00
N ASP A 109 2.34 -17.00 -0.89
CA ASP A 109 3.05 -18.28 -0.88
C ASP A 109 4.35 -18.17 -0.08
N GLU A 110 4.99 -17.00 -0.14
CA GLU A 110 6.17 -16.66 0.66
C GLU A 110 5.80 -15.72 1.81
N TYR A 111 5.37 -16.30 2.93
CA TYR A 111 4.88 -15.54 4.09
C TYR A 111 5.81 -14.39 4.49
N GLY A 112 5.24 -13.18 4.50
CA GLY A 112 5.94 -11.95 4.89
C GLY A 112 6.87 -11.38 3.82
N LYS A 113 6.99 -11.99 2.64
CA LYS A 113 7.84 -11.45 1.56
C LYS A 113 7.03 -10.65 0.55
N GLY A 114 7.70 -9.70 -0.07
CA GLY A 114 7.10 -8.90 -1.11
C GLY A 114 8.10 -8.02 -1.83
N TYR A 115 7.58 -7.14 -2.68
CA TYR A 115 8.38 -6.16 -3.41
C TYR A 115 7.66 -4.81 -3.51
N ALA A 116 8.45 -3.78 -3.79
CA ALA A 116 7.93 -2.46 -4.13
C ALA A 116 8.61 -1.94 -5.40
N ASN A 117 7.80 -1.58 -6.40
CA ASN A 117 8.31 -1.04 -7.67
C ASN A 117 8.24 0.50 -7.66
N PRO A 118 9.39 1.21 -7.69
CA PRO A 118 9.40 2.67 -7.69
C PRO A 118 8.90 3.29 -9.01
N GLN A 119 8.70 2.48 -10.04
CA GLN A 119 8.31 2.89 -11.39
C GLN A 119 6.95 2.30 -11.81
N SER A 120 6.05 2.08 -10.85
CA SER A 120 4.67 1.69 -11.14
C SER A 120 3.99 2.67 -12.10
N SER A 121 3.28 2.16 -13.11
CA SER A 121 2.58 2.99 -14.10
C SER A 121 1.40 3.79 -13.55
N ASP A 122 0.85 3.36 -12.40
CA ASP A 122 -0.43 3.85 -11.89
C ASP A 122 -0.24 4.79 -10.68
N PHE A 123 1.00 5.07 -10.29
CA PHE A 123 1.38 5.88 -9.14
C PHE A 123 2.54 6.83 -9.46
N GLU A 124 2.73 7.84 -8.63
CA GLU A 124 3.92 8.70 -8.68
C GLU A 124 5.19 7.88 -8.48
N PHE A 125 6.25 8.22 -9.22
CA PHE A 125 7.51 7.50 -9.12
C PHE A 125 8.23 7.84 -7.82
N GLY A 126 8.71 6.82 -7.13
CA GLY A 126 9.48 6.98 -5.91
C GLY A 126 9.67 5.67 -5.15
N PRO A 127 10.75 5.56 -4.35
CA PRO A 127 11.02 4.36 -3.57
C PRO A 127 10.17 4.28 -2.31
N LEU A 128 9.56 3.12 -2.04
CA LEU A 128 9.04 2.76 -0.71
C LEU A 128 10.11 2.14 0.20
N LEU A 129 11.15 1.58 -0.42
CA LEU A 129 12.21 0.80 0.19
C LEU A 129 13.56 1.31 -0.33
N ASP A 130 14.64 1.05 0.39
CA ASP A 130 15.99 1.27 -0.16
C ASP A 130 16.40 0.18 -1.17
N GLY A 131 15.70 -0.95 -1.19
CA GLY A 131 15.83 -2.03 -2.18
C GLY A 131 14.56 -2.25 -3.00
N GLU A 132 14.48 -3.39 -3.68
CA GLU A 132 13.29 -3.76 -4.48
C GLU A 132 12.38 -4.76 -3.74
N THR A 133 12.93 -5.52 -2.80
CA THR A 133 12.23 -6.57 -2.06
C THR A 133 12.30 -6.32 -0.56
N PHE A 134 11.38 -6.92 0.19
CA PHE A 134 11.34 -6.84 1.64
C PHE A 134 10.97 -8.18 2.28
N VAL A 135 11.37 -8.34 3.54
CA VAL A 135 10.87 -9.39 4.44
C VAL A 135 10.24 -8.70 5.64
N ALA A 136 8.93 -8.82 5.78
CA ALA A 136 8.16 -8.20 6.83
C ALA A 136 8.47 -8.83 8.19
N GLU A 137 8.91 -7.99 9.12
CA GLU A 137 9.03 -8.32 10.54
C GLU A 137 7.66 -8.17 11.23
N THR A 138 6.92 -7.12 10.85
CA THR A 138 5.54 -6.90 11.30
C THR A 138 4.67 -6.39 10.15
N ILE A 139 3.40 -6.83 10.14
CA ILE A 139 2.35 -6.33 9.26
C ILE A 139 1.19 -5.91 10.15
N GLN A 140 0.77 -4.65 10.03
CA GLN A 140 -0.36 -4.09 10.77
C GLN A 140 -1.42 -3.65 9.77
N ILE A 141 -2.66 -4.06 10.02
CA ILE A 141 -3.80 -3.70 9.18
C ILE A 141 -4.78 -2.92 10.04
N TRP A 142 -5.14 -1.73 9.59
CA TRP A 142 -6.07 -0.84 10.28
C TRP A 142 -7.21 -0.48 9.34
N SER A 143 -8.45 -0.61 9.81
CA SER A 143 -9.63 -0.15 9.10
C SER A 143 -10.25 1.05 9.80
N ALA A 144 -10.72 2.02 9.03
CA ALA A 144 -11.67 3.00 9.56
C ALA A 144 -13.02 2.29 9.79
N VAL A 145 -13.72 2.63 10.88
CA VAL A 145 -15.04 2.10 11.25
C VAL A 145 -16.00 3.25 11.48
#